data_AF-A0A523ZXZ9-F1
#
_entry.id   AF-A0A523ZXZ9-F1
#
_cell.length_a   1.000
_cell.length_b   1.000
_cell.length_c   1.000
_cell.angle_alpha   90.00
_cell.angle_beta   90.00
_cell.angle_gamma   90.00
#
_symmetry.space_group_name_H-M   'P 1'
#
loop_
_entity.id
_entity.type
_entity.pdbx_description
1 polymer ?
#
loop_
_entity_poly.entity_id
_entity_poly.type
_entity_poly.pdbx_seq_one_letter_code
_entity_poly.pdbx_strand_id
1 'polypeptide(L)'
;MASDCVLFIIAMAFISPTIVLPSFVAALSDSEVIVGLAAGLTSGAWLLPQLLVASKVAHMRLKKKVMLRAIWPSRLLLPLVALAIWLLGRHLPTLTLVIALVGLFVFWALDGVASVPWFDVLAKVIPLRRRGRILGVSQLVGGLGAIGAGVAVRFILGERSAWAFPDNYALLFALASIPFFLGAVCLSTIHEPESRLPDKEVPSGRRLLALVPGMLVHDRNFLRLITVRLLNGCISVAGAFYILYATRTLGLGSDAAGLFVSAQVVGSLTA
;
A
#
# COMPACT_ATOMS: atom_id res chain seq x y z
N MET A 1 -10.72 -2.43 -14.56
CA MET A 1 -9.57 -3.13 -13.93
C MET A 1 -8.24 -2.49 -14.28
N ALA A 2 -7.79 -2.47 -15.54
CA ALA A 2 -6.48 -1.87 -15.88
C ALA A 2 -6.30 -0.44 -15.34
N SER A 3 -7.33 0.41 -15.50
CA SER A 3 -7.30 1.79 -14.99
C SER A 3 -7.14 1.85 -13.46
N ASP A 4 -7.77 0.94 -12.73
CA ASP A 4 -7.62 0.86 -11.26
C ASP A 4 -6.19 0.47 -10.87
N CYS A 5 -5.59 -0.54 -11.54
CA CYS A 5 -4.18 -0.89 -11.33
C CYS A 5 -3.25 0.31 -11.54
N VAL A 6 -3.43 1.04 -12.65
CA VAL A 6 -2.62 2.22 -12.99
C VAL A 6 -2.77 3.30 -11.92
N LEU A 7 -4.01 3.64 -11.56
CA LEU A 7 -4.30 4.68 -10.58
C LEU A 7 -3.77 4.31 -9.19
N PHE A 8 -3.87 3.04 -8.79
CA PHE A 8 -3.33 2.55 -7.54
C PHE A 8 -1.80 2.75 -7.46
N ILE A 9 -1.07 2.40 -8.52
CA ILE A 9 0.40 2.56 -8.58
C ILE A 9 0.79 4.05 -8.44
N ILE A 10 0.08 4.94 -9.14
CA ILE A 10 0.31 6.39 -9.07
C ILE A 10 0.03 6.91 -7.65
N ALA A 11 -1.10 6.51 -7.06
CA ALA A 11 -1.48 6.91 -5.71
C ALA A 11 -0.44 6.48 -4.67
N MET A 12 0.08 5.26 -4.83
CA MET A 12 1.10 4.68 -3.96
C MET A 12 2.42 5.44 -4.01
N ALA A 13 2.79 6.03 -5.15
CA ALA A 13 4.01 6.82 -5.27
C ALA A 13 4.00 8.08 -4.42
N PHE A 14 2.83 8.71 -4.21
CA PHE A 14 2.70 9.92 -3.39
C PHE A 14 2.89 9.68 -1.90
N ILE A 15 2.39 8.55 -1.37
CA ILE A 15 2.50 8.21 0.07
C ILE A 15 3.68 7.29 0.40
N SER A 16 4.24 6.63 -0.61
CA SER A 16 5.33 5.63 -0.57
C SER A 16 5.69 5.12 0.84
N PRO A 17 5.24 3.91 1.23
CA PRO A 17 5.51 3.32 2.55
C PRO A 17 6.98 3.16 2.88
N THR A 18 7.84 3.13 1.85
CA THR A 18 9.28 2.89 1.98
C THR A 18 10.10 4.18 1.96
N ILE A 19 9.51 5.31 1.53
CA ILE A 19 10.27 6.55 1.32
C ILE A 19 9.58 7.76 1.96
N VAL A 20 8.36 8.09 1.50
CA VAL A 20 7.64 9.29 1.98
C VAL A 20 7.17 9.11 3.41
N LEU A 21 6.61 7.95 3.76
CA LEU A 21 6.15 7.68 5.11
C LEU A 21 7.29 7.68 6.15
N PRO A 22 8.44 7.00 5.94
CA PRO A 22 9.59 7.12 6.83
C PRO A 22 10.11 8.55 6.96
N SER A 23 10.16 9.31 5.86
CA SER A 23 10.59 10.72 5.88
C SER A 23 9.62 11.62 6.67
N PHE A 24 8.32 11.38 6.54
CA PHE A 24 7.28 12.05 7.33
C PHE A 24 7.41 11.75 8.83
N VAL A 25 7.59 10.48 9.19
CA VAL A 25 7.77 10.07 10.59
C VAL A 25 9.06 10.65 11.16
N ALA A 26 10.13 10.67 10.39
CA ALA A 26 11.41 11.27 10.80
C ALA A 26 11.34 12.79 10.99
N ALA A 27 10.41 13.49 10.31
CA ALA A 27 10.15 14.91 10.51
C ALA A 27 9.34 15.20 11.79
N LEU A 28 8.61 14.21 12.31
CA LEU A 28 7.79 14.32 13.53
C LEU A 28 8.44 13.67 14.76
N SER A 29 9.42 12.80 14.57
CA SER A 29 10.05 12.03 15.65
C SER A 29 11.52 11.74 15.37
N ASP A 30 12.34 11.90 16.40
CA ASP A 30 13.75 11.53 16.36
C ASP A 30 13.99 10.02 16.48
N SER A 31 12.98 9.25 16.88
CA SER A 31 13.11 7.82 17.17
C SER A 31 13.14 6.95 15.91
N GLU A 32 14.28 6.32 15.68
CA GLU A 32 14.46 5.33 14.60
C GLU A 32 13.55 4.11 14.78
N VAL A 33 13.25 3.75 16.03
CA VAL A 33 12.34 2.65 16.36
C VAL A 33 10.93 2.95 15.83
N ILE A 34 10.46 4.19 15.93
CA ILE A 34 9.14 4.59 15.44
C ILE A 34 9.11 4.55 13.91
N VAL A 35 10.19 4.95 13.23
CA VAL A 35 10.30 4.86 11.76
C VAL A 35 10.22 3.40 11.30
N GLY A 36 10.99 2.51 11.95
CA GLY A 36 10.95 1.08 11.66
C GLY A 36 9.58 0.45 11.95
N LEU A 37 8.96 0.82 13.07
CA LEU A 37 7.60 0.40 13.42
C LEU A 37 6.58 0.88 12.39
N ALA A 38 6.66 2.11 11.91
CA ALA A 38 5.76 2.62 10.89
C ALA A 38 5.83 1.79 9.60
N ALA A 39 7.04 1.46 9.12
CA ALA A 39 7.23 0.60 7.97
C ALA A 39 6.67 -0.82 8.21
N GLY A 40 6.99 -1.44 9.35
CA GLY A 40 6.48 -2.77 9.71
C GLY A 40 4.96 -2.81 9.89
N LEU A 41 4.38 -1.75 10.45
CA LEU A 41 2.97 -1.57 10.68
C LEU A 41 2.18 -1.61 9.36
N THR A 42 2.67 -0.97 8.29
CA THR A 42 2.01 -1.04 6.98
C THR A 42 1.92 -2.46 6.44
N SER A 43 3.01 -3.22 6.52
CA SER A 43 3.06 -4.61 6.05
C SER A 43 2.16 -5.53 6.89
N GLY A 44 2.23 -5.39 8.22
CA GLY A 44 1.38 -6.15 9.14
C GLY A 44 -0.10 -5.84 8.95
N ALA A 45 -0.45 -4.55 8.85
CA ALA A 45 -1.81 -4.09 8.62
C ALA A 45 -2.38 -4.65 7.32
N TRP A 46 -1.59 -4.70 6.24
CA TRP A 46 -2.08 -5.21 4.97
C TRP A 46 -2.23 -6.74 4.94
N LEU A 47 -1.31 -7.48 5.56
CA LEU A 47 -1.28 -8.95 5.50
C LEU A 47 -2.23 -9.65 6.50
N LEU A 48 -2.35 -9.13 7.72
CA LEU A 48 -3.12 -9.80 8.80
C LEU A 48 -4.62 -9.96 8.46
N PRO A 49 -5.32 -8.94 7.95
CA PRO A 49 -6.75 -9.07 7.62
C PRO A 49 -6.98 -10.05 6.46
N GLN A 50 -6.06 -10.15 5.51
CA GLN A 50 -6.18 -11.07 4.37
C GLN A 50 -6.37 -12.51 4.85
N LEU A 51 -5.63 -12.94 5.88
CA LEU A 51 -5.70 -14.28 6.45
C LEU A 51 -7.08 -14.61 7.04
N LEU A 52 -7.69 -13.64 7.73
CA LEU A 52 -9.01 -13.79 8.36
C LEU A 52 -10.14 -13.75 7.32
N VAL A 53 -9.99 -12.91 6.30
CA VAL A 53 -11.02 -12.64 5.29
C VAL A 53 -11.01 -13.69 4.17
N ALA A 54 -9.87 -14.31 3.88
CA ALA A 54 -9.71 -15.30 2.81
C ALA A 54 -10.76 -16.42 2.85
N SER A 55 -10.94 -17.06 4.02
CA SER A 55 -11.93 -18.14 4.18
C SER A 55 -13.35 -17.63 3.97
N LYS A 56 -13.72 -16.48 4.55
CA LYS A 56 -15.08 -15.92 4.44
C LYS A 56 -15.42 -15.53 3.00
N VAL A 57 -14.47 -14.91 2.28
CA VAL A 57 -14.67 -14.47 0.89
C VAL A 57 -14.70 -15.63 -0.09
N ALA A 58 -14.01 -16.75 0.20
CA ALA A 58 -14.01 -17.94 -0.66
C ALA A 58 -15.41 -18.54 -0.88
N HIS A 59 -16.31 -18.41 0.10
CA HIS A 59 -17.69 -18.94 0.03
C HIS A 59 -18.69 -17.99 -0.66
N MET A 60 -18.26 -16.81 -1.11
CA MET A 60 -19.17 -15.80 -1.67
C MET A 60 -19.27 -15.91 -3.19
N ARG A 61 -20.52 -15.91 -3.71
CA ARG A 61 -20.81 -15.86 -5.15
C ARG A 61 -20.41 -14.52 -5.79
N LEU A 62 -20.61 -13.43 -5.05
CA LEU A 62 -20.26 -12.06 -5.45
C LEU A 62 -19.39 -11.42 -4.37
N LYS A 63 -18.19 -10.99 -4.75
CA LYS A 63 -17.14 -10.51 -3.85
C LYS A 63 -16.96 -8.99 -3.95
N LYS A 64 -17.45 -8.37 -5.02
CA LYS A 64 -17.43 -6.92 -5.28
C LYS A 64 -18.02 -6.11 -4.14
N LYS A 65 -19.14 -6.56 -3.54
CA LYS A 65 -19.77 -5.83 -2.42
C LYS A 65 -18.85 -5.72 -1.20
N VAL A 66 -18.12 -6.79 -0.87
CA VAL A 66 -17.16 -6.78 0.25
C VAL A 66 -15.97 -5.91 -0.10
N MET A 67 -15.44 -6.04 -1.32
CA MET A 67 -14.36 -5.20 -1.83
C MET A 67 -14.70 -3.71 -1.72
N LEU A 68 -15.84 -3.28 -2.25
CA LEU A 68 -16.23 -1.86 -2.23
C LEU A 68 -16.51 -1.34 -0.82
N ARG A 69 -17.12 -2.17 0.06
CA ARG A 69 -17.36 -1.79 1.46
C ARG A 69 -16.07 -1.56 2.24
N ALA A 70 -14.96 -2.20 1.86
CA ALA A 70 -13.66 -1.96 2.46
C ALA A 70 -12.90 -0.80 1.80
N ILE A 71 -12.98 -0.68 0.47
CA ILE A 71 -12.26 0.36 -0.29
C ILE A 71 -12.79 1.76 0.03
N TRP A 72 -14.10 1.98 0.02
CA TRP A 72 -14.66 3.34 0.21
C TRP A 72 -14.25 4.00 1.54
N PRO A 73 -14.40 3.34 2.70
CA PRO A 73 -13.91 3.90 3.96
C PRO A 73 -12.40 4.09 3.98
N SER A 74 -11.62 3.18 3.38
CA SER A 74 -10.16 3.35 3.30
C SER A 74 -9.80 4.61 2.51
N ARG A 75 -10.44 4.88 1.37
CA ARG A 75 -10.12 6.04 0.53
C ARG A 75 -10.56 7.34 1.18
N LEU A 76 -11.67 7.33 1.93
CA LEU A 76 -12.14 8.47 2.71
C LEU A 76 -11.24 8.79 3.89
N LEU A 77 -10.55 7.81 4.46
CA LEU A 77 -9.66 8.02 5.59
C LEU A 77 -8.40 8.81 5.20
N LEU A 78 -7.89 8.65 3.99
CA LEU A 78 -6.68 9.31 3.53
C LEU A 78 -6.75 10.86 3.53
N PRO A 79 -7.80 11.51 2.98
CA PRO A 79 -7.95 12.96 3.10
C PRO A 79 -8.22 13.42 4.53
N LEU A 80 -8.82 12.58 5.40
CA LEU A 80 -8.95 12.91 6.83
C LEU A 80 -7.60 12.93 7.53
N VAL A 81 -6.71 11.99 7.19
CA VAL A 81 -5.31 12.00 7.66
C VAL A 81 -4.59 13.24 7.13
N ALA A 82 -4.74 13.57 5.85
CA ALA A 82 -4.16 14.79 5.27
C ALA A 82 -4.63 16.05 6.01
N LEU A 83 -5.94 16.16 6.29
CA LEU A 83 -6.54 17.26 7.04
C LEU A 83 -5.99 17.34 8.47
N ALA A 84 -5.84 16.19 9.14
CA ALA A 84 -5.27 16.14 10.48
C ALA A 84 -3.80 16.60 10.49
N ILE A 85 -3.00 16.19 9.49
CA ILE A 85 -1.61 16.65 9.34
C ILE A 85 -1.56 18.17 9.15
N TRP A 86 -2.43 18.72 8.31
CA TRP A 86 -2.49 20.16 8.06
C TRP A 86 -2.87 20.97 9.30
N LEU A 87 -3.89 20.54 10.04
CA LEU A 87 -4.41 21.27 11.20
C LEU A 87 -3.54 21.12 12.45
N LEU A 88 -3.03 19.91 12.71
CA LEU A 88 -2.37 19.57 13.98
C LEU A 88 -0.86 19.50 13.88
N GLY A 89 -0.29 19.34 12.68
CA GLY A 89 1.13 19.06 12.49
C GLY A 89 2.07 20.15 13.01
N ARG A 90 1.63 21.41 13.05
CA ARG A 90 2.40 22.54 13.60
C ARG A 90 2.38 22.59 15.13
N HIS A 91 1.25 22.27 15.74
CA HIS A 91 1.00 22.55 17.16
C HIS A 91 1.13 21.31 18.05
N LEU A 92 0.80 20.13 17.52
CA LEU A 92 0.73 18.87 18.26
C LEU A 92 1.39 17.74 17.45
N PRO A 93 2.73 17.73 17.33
CA PRO A 93 3.45 16.78 16.46
C PRO A 93 3.23 15.32 16.87
N THR A 94 3.26 15.02 18.17
CA THR A 94 3.01 13.66 18.69
C THR A 94 1.60 13.17 18.39
N LEU A 95 0.59 14.04 18.55
CA LEU A 95 -0.80 13.69 18.25
C LEU A 95 -0.98 13.46 16.74
N THR A 96 -0.37 14.32 15.92
CA THR A 96 -0.38 14.20 14.46
C THR A 96 0.22 12.87 14.00
N LEU A 97 1.36 12.49 14.58
CA LEU A 97 2.01 11.22 14.31
C LEU A 97 1.10 10.03 14.65
N VAL A 98 0.48 10.04 15.84
CA VAL A 98 -0.44 8.98 16.26
C VAL A 98 -1.65 8.89 15.33
N ILE A 99 -2.29 10.02 15.00
CA ILE A 99 -3.43 10.04 14.08
C ILE A 99 -3.03 9.53 12.70
N ALA A 100 -1.87 9.95 12.18
CA ALA A 100 -1.38 9.51 10.87
C ALA A 100 -1.08 8.01 10.86
N LEU A 101 -0.38 7.47 11.88
CA LEU A 101 -0.06 6.04 11.96
C LEU A 101 -1.31 5.18 12.14
N VAL A 102 -2.25 5.58 12.99
CA VAL A 102 -3.52 4.87 13.18
C VAL A 102 -4.37 4.94 11.91
N GLY A 103 -4.47 6.12 11.30
CA GLY A 103 -5.18 6.32 10.04
C GLY A 103 -4.61 5.46 8.91
N LEU A 104 -3.28 5.43 8.77
CA LEU A 104 -2.60 4.56 7.81
C LEU A 104 -2.77 3.08 8.14
N PHE A 105 -2.71 2.68 9.41
CA PHE A 105 -2.98 1.30 9.81
C PHE A 105 -4.36 0.86 9.38
N VAL A 106 -5.39 1.66 9.65
CA VAL A 106 -6.78 1.35 9.26
C VAL A 106 -6.92 1.36 7.74
N PHE A 107 -6.28 2.30 7.03
CA PHE A 107 -6.22 2.32 5.57
C PHE A 107 -5.67 1.00 5.01
N TRP A 108 -4.49 0.59 5.47
CA TRP A 108 -3.82 -0.63 5.04
C TRP A 108 -4.58 -1.89 5.42
N ALA A 109 -5.21 -1.91 6.60
CA ALA A 109 -6.03 -3.02 7.03
C ALA A 109 -7.26 -3.22 6.14
N LEU A 110 -7.98 -2.14 5.85
CA LEU A 110 -9.13 -2.18 4.94
C LEU A 110 -8.72 -2.52 3.51
N ASP A 111 -7.58 -2.00 3.03
CA ASP A 111 -7.03 -2.36 1.72
C ASP A 111 -6.65 -3.85 1.68
N GLY A 112 -6.09 -4.39 2.77
CA GLY A 112 -5.86 -5.82 2.96
C GLY A 112 -7.13 -6.66 2.84
N VAL A 113 -8.23 -6.25 3.51
CA VAL A 113 -9.55 -6.89 3.36
C VAL A 113 -10.02 -6.87 1.90
N ALA A 114 -9.83 -5.75 1.19
CA ALA A 114 -10.25 -5.57 -0.19
C ALA A 114 -9.37 -6.33 -1.21
N SER A 115 -8.10 -6.58 -0.90
CA SER A 115 -7.15 -7.23 -1.82
C SER A 115 -7.56 -8.66 -2.19
N VAL A 116 -8.07 -9.43 -1.22
CA VAL A 116 -8.54 -10.80 -1.43
C VAL A 116 -9.64 -10.89 -2.49
N PRO A 117 -10.78 -10.19 -2.35
CA PRO A 117 -11.80 -10.19 -3.38
C PRO A 117 -11.34 -9.50 -4.67
N TRP A 118 -10.43 -8.52 -4.60
CA TRP A 118 -9.89 -7.85 -5.79
C TRP A 118 -9.14 -8.82 -6.71
N PHE A 119 -8.24 -9.65 -6.18
CA PHE A 119 -7.52 -10.65 -6.98
C PHE A 119 -8.46 -11.67 -7.64
N ASP A 120 -9.53 -12.04 -6.95
CA ASP A 120 -10.53 -12.96 -7.50
C ASP A 120 -11.38 -12.31 -8.61
N VAL A 121 -11.85 -11.08 -8.41
CA VAL A 121 -12.58 -10.31 -9.44
C VAL A 121 -11.68 -10.07 -10.64
N LEU A 122 -10.42 -9.70 -10.44
CA LEU A 122 -9.43 -9.56 -11.50
C LEU A 122 -9.30 -10.87 -12.31
N ALA A 123 -9.24 -12.00 -11.62
CA ALA A 123 -9.11 -13.31 -12.25
C ALA A 123 -10.35 -13.70 -13.08
N LYS A 124 -11.55 -13.30 -12.64
CA LYS A 124 -12.82 -13.53 -13.34
C LYS A 124 -13.00 -12.64 -14.56
N VAL A 125 -12.70 -11.35 -14.40
CA VAL A 125 -12.99 -10.32 -15.42
C VAL A 125 -11.97 -10.40 -16.55
N ILE A 126 -10.73 -10.80 -16.26
CA ILE A 126 -9.66 -10.81 -17.27
C ILE A 126 -9.37 -12.24 -17.74
N PRO A 127 -9.55 -12.54 -19.04
CA PRO A 127 -9.20 -13.82 -19.63
C PRO A 127 -7.73 -14.19 -19.40
N LEU A 128 -7.46 -15.46 -19.09
CA LEU A 128 -6.12 -15.95 -18.71
C LEU A 128 -5.03 -15.54 -19.72
N ARG A 129 -5.31 -15.66 -21.03
CA ARG A 129 -4.38 -15.30 -22.12
C ARG A 129 -4.02 -13.81 -22.17
N ARG A 130 -4.87 -12.92 -21.64
CA ARG A 130 -4.67 -11.46 -21.68
C ARG A 130 -4.25 -10.88 -20.33
N ARG A 131 -4.34 -11.67 -19.25
CA ARG A 131 -4.08 -11.22 -17.88
C ARG A 131 -2.68 -10.67 -17.70
N GLY A 132 -1.66 -11.41 -18.14
CA GLY A 132 -0.26 -10.97 -18.07
C GLY A 132 -0.03 -9.66 -18.82
N ARG A 133 -0.58 -9.54 -20.04
CA ARG A 133 -0.46 -8.32 -20.84
C ARG A 133 -1.13 -7.12 -20.20
N ILE A 134 -2.35 -7.28 -19.66
CA ILE A 134 -3.07 -6.17 -19.02
C ILE A 134 -2.35 -5.72 -17.75
N LEU A 135 -1.88 -6.65 -16.92
CA LEU A 135 -1.11 -6.31 -15.73
C LEU A 135 0.22 -5.66 -16.09
N GLY A 136 0.96 -6.20 -17.06
CA GLY A 136 2.22 -5.62 -17.53
C GLY A 136 2.06 -4.21 -18.11
N VAL A 137 1.05 -3.97 -18.94
CA VAL A 137 0.74 -2.63 -19.45
C VAL A 137 0.33 -1.69 -18.32
N SER A 138 -0.43 -2.18 -17.34
CA SER A 138 -0.82 -1.37 -16.17
C SER A 138 0.39 -1.01 -15.30
N GLN A 139 1.34 -1.94 -15.13
CA GLN A 139 2.61 -1.68 -14.44
C GLN A 139 3.44 -0.62 -15.17
N LEU A 140 3.53 -0.71 -16.51
CA LEU A 140 4.29 0.25 -17.31
C LEU A 140 3.66 1.64 -17.27
N VAL A 141 2.36 1.75 -17.55
CA VAL A 141 1.64 3.04 -17.56
C VAL A 141 1.56 3.62 -16.16
N GLY A 142 1.26 2.79 -15.15
CA GLY A 142 1.28 3.19 -13.74
C GLY A 142 2.66 3.63 -13.27
N GLY A 143 3.72 2.93 -13.70
CA GLY A 143 5.10 3.29 -13.43
C GLY A 143 5.50 4.64 -14.01
N LEU A 144 5.14 4.92 -15.28
CA LEU A 144 5.36 6.25 -15.87
C LEU A 144 4.63 7.35 -15.08
N GLY A 145 3.38 7.09 -14.67
CA GLY A 145 2.64 8.01 -13.81
C GLY A 145 3.27 8.17 -12.42
N ALA A 146 3.82 7.09 -11.85
CA ALA A 146 4.52 7.11 -10.57
C ALA A 146 5.85 7.86 -10.62
N ILE A 147 6.57 7.83 -11.74
CA ILE A 147 7.74 8.72 -11.97
C ILE A 147 7.28 10.18 -11.96
N GLY A 148 6.17 10.50 -12.63
CA GLY A 148 5.57 11.83 -12.58
C GLY A 148 5.18 12.25 -11.16
N ALA A 149 4.58 11.34 -10.39
CA ALA A 149 4.29 11.55 -8.98
C ALA A 149 5.56 11.75 -8.15
N GLY A 150 6.65 11.02 -8.42
CA GLY A 150 7.95 11.22 -7.78
C GLY A 150 8.55 12.60 -8.04
N VAL A 151 8.42 13.12 -9.27
CA VAL A 151 8.80 14.52 -9.59
C VAL A 151 7.95 15.52 -8.80
N ALA A 152 6.65 15.29 -8.69
CA ALA A 152 5.76 16.14 -7.88
C ALA A 152 6.14 16.08 -6.39
N VAL A 153 6.43 14.89 -5.85
CA VAL A 153 6.91 14.70 -4.47
C VAL A 153 8.19 15.49 -4.23
N ARG A 154 9.16 15.41 -5.16
CA ARG A 154 10.41 16.18 -5.07
C ARG A 154 10.15 17.68 -5.02
N PHE A 155 9.27 18.19 -5.88
CA PHE A 155 8.95 19.61 -5.91
C PHE A 155 8.25 20.08 -4.63
N ILE A 156 7.31 19.29 -4.12
CA ILE A 156 6.53 19.60 -2.90
C ILE A 156 7.41 19.56 -1.66
N LEU A 157 8.34 18.60 -1.56
CA LEU A 157 9.28 18.45 -0.44
C LEU A 157 10.59 19.24 -0.61
N GLY A 158 10.72 20.01 -1.69
CA GLY A 158 11.87 20.86 -2.00
C GLY A 158 12.10 21.97 -0.98
N GLU A 159 13.36 22.33 -0.70
CA GLU A 159 13.68 23.48 0.17
C GLU A 159 13.14 24.81 -0.38
N ARG A 160 13.01 24.93 -1.71
CA ARG A 160 12.45 26.09 -2.40
C ARG A 160 10.93 26.01 -2.59
N SER A 161 10.29 24.99 -2.02
CA SER A 161 8.85 24.79 -2.09
C SER A 161 8.12 25.90 -1.35
N ALA A 162 6.97 26.32 -1.86
CA ALA A 162 6.07 27.23 -1.15
C ALA A 162 5.40 26.55 0.07
N TRP A 163 5.47 25.22 0.15
CA TRP A 163 4.87 24.43 1.23
C TRP A 163 5.93 24.00 2.23
N ALA A 164 5.91 24.60 3.41
CA ALA A 164 6.71 24.16 4.55
C ALA A 164 6.03 22.99 5.28
N PHE A 165 6.80 22.25 6.07
CA PHE A 165 6.23 21.28 7.01
C PHE A 165 5.20 21.97 7.93
N PRO A 166 4.00 21.40 8.16
CA PRO A 166 3.49 20.09 7.73
C PRO A 166 2.66 20.11 6.43
N ASP A 167 2.46 21.28 5.82
CA ASP A 167 1.57 21.48 4.66
C ASP A 167 2.01 20.67 3.44
N ASN A 168 3.33 20.50 3.26
CA ASN A 168 3.90 19.67 2.20
C ASN A 168 3.43 18.21 2.28
N TYR A 169 3.53 17.56 3.45
CA TYR A 169 3.05 16.19 3.63
C TYR A 169 1.53 16.10 3.60
N ALA A 170 0.80 17.06 4.14
CA ALA A 170 -0.65 17.12 4.01
C ALA A 170 -1.06 17.13 2.53
N LEU A 171 -0.38 17.93 1.69
CA LEU A 171 -0.61 18.00 0.26
C LEU A 171 -0.31 16.66 -0.43
N LEU A 172 0.77 15.95 -0.07
CA LEU A 172 1.07 14.63 -0.63
C LEU A 172 -0.04 13.60 -0.35
N PHE A 173 -0.51 13.52 0.90
CA PHE A 173 -1.60 12.61 1.28
C PHE A 173 -2.92 12.98 0.61
N ALA A 174 -3.20 14.28 0.46
CA ALA A 174 -4.36 14.77 -0.28
C ALA A 174 -4.28 14.42 -1.77
N LEU A 175 -3.13 14.63 -2.42
CA LEU A 175 -2.91 14.29 -3.83
C LEU A 175 -3.00 12.79 -4.08
N ALA A 176 -2.52 11.96 -3.15
CA ALA A 176 -2.66 10.50 -3.23
C ALA A 176 -4.13 10.05 -3.20
N SER A 177 -5.00 10.78 -2.48
CA SER A 177 -6.42 10.42 -2.38
C SER A 177 -7.15 10.49 -3.73
N ILE A 178 -6.76 11.41 -4.61
CA ILE A 178 -7.40 11.62 -5.92
C ILE A 178 -7.37 10.35 -6.79
N PRO A 179 -6.20 9.80 -7.17
CA PRO A 179 -6.14 8.56 -7.95
C PRO A 179 -6.75 7.37 -7.20
N PHE A 180 -6.64 7.31 -5.87
CA PHE A 180 -7.31 6.27 -5.09
C PHE A 180 -8.84 6.31 -5.21
N PHE A 181 -9.45 7.49 -5.14
CA PHE A 181 -10.88 7.68 -5.32
C PHE A 181 -11.31 7.36 -6.76
N LEU A 182 -10.55 7.83 -7.75
CA LEU A 182 -10.80 7.50 -9.16
C LEU A 182 -10.71 5.98 -9.39
N GLY A 183 -9.76 5.29 -8.75
CA GLY A 183 -9.64 3.84 -8.76
C GLY A 183 -10.87 3.16 -8.13
N ALA A 184 -11.33 3.64 -6.97
CA ALA A 184 -12.54 3.14 -6.32
C ALA A 184 -13.80 3.31 -7.19
N VAL A 185 -13.92 4.43 -7.91
CA VAL A 185 -15.00 4.64 -8.89
C VAL A 185 -14.86 3.64 -10.05
N CYS A 186 -13.65 3.49 -10.60
CA CYS A 186 -13.36 2.50 -11.66
C CYS A 186 -13.69 1.06 -11.23
N LEU A 187 -13.46 0.71 -9.97
CA LEU A 187 -13.84 -0.61 -9.42
C LEU A 187 -15.35 -0.73 -9.23
N SER A 188 -16.03 0.37 -8.91
CA SER A 188 -17.48 0.41 -8.73
C SER A 188 -18.23 0.18 -10.03
N THR A 189 -17.65 0.51 -11.19
CA THR A 189 -18.24 0.27 -12.51
C THR A 189 -18.02 -1.14 -13.06
N ILE A 190 -17.12 -1.93 -12.45
CA ILE A 190 -16.84 -3.31 -12.93
C ILE A 190 -18.05 -4.21 -12.69
N HIS A 191 -18.49 -4.89 -13.74
CA HIS A 191 -19.43 -5.99 -13.60
C HIS A 191 -18.68 -7.26 -13.17
N GLU A 192 -19.03 -7.83 -12.02
CA GLU A 192 -18.43 -9.08 -11.54
C GLU A 192 -19.27 -10.27 -12.04
N PRO A 193 -18.68 -11.20 -12.83
CA PRO A 193 -19.31 -12.48 -13.13
C PRO A 193 -19.42 -13.33 -11.86
N GLU A 194 -20.53 -14.05 -11.69
CA GLU A 194 -20.73 -14.91 -10.52
C GLU A 194 -19.66 -16.00 -10.41
N SER A 195 -19.15 -16.21 -9.19
CA SER A 195 -18.31 -17.37 -8.87
C SER A 195 -19.10 -18.66 -8.96
N ARG A 196 -18.52 -19.69 -9.58
CA ARG A 196 -18.87 -21.08 -9.25
C ARG A 196 -18.48 -21.32 -7.80
N LEU A 197 -19.42 -21.84 -7.01
CA LEU A 197 -19.14 -22.22 -5.63
C LEU A 197 -18.09 -23.36 -5.63
N PRO A 198 -17.16 -23.39 -4.67
CA PRO A 198 -16.20 -24.48 -4.58
C PRO A 198 -16.90 -25.84 -4.45
N ASP A 199 -16.53 -26.82 -5.28
CA ASP A 199 -17.07 -28.20 -5.21
C ASP A 199 -16.63 -28.95 -3.93
N LYS A 200 -15.60 -28.45 -3.23
CA LYS A 200 -15.08 -28.99 -1.97
C LYS A 200 -15.25 -27.95 -0.86
N GLU A 201 -15.59 -28.41 0.34
CA GLU A 201 -15.64 -27.57 1.54
C GLU A 201 -14.30 -26.83 1.72
N VAL A 202 -14.33 -25.51 1.55
CA VAL A 202 -13.18 -24.67 1.93
C VAL A 202 -13.12 -24.68 3.46
N PRO A 203 -11.97 -25.03 4.07
CA PRO A 203 -11.84 -25.04 5.53
C PRO A 203 -12.16 -23.68 6.12
N SER A 204 -12.82 -23.67 7.28
CA SER A 204 -13.02 -22.45 8.06
C SER A 204 -11.68 -21.80 8.41
N GLY A 205 -11.63 -20.47 8.52
CA GLY A 205 -10.37 -19.74 8.78
C GLY A 205 -9.59 -20.25 10.01
N ARG A 206 -10.29 -20.69 11.07
CA ARG A 206 -9.67 -21.33 12.25
C ARG A 206 -9.05 -22.68 11.94
N ARG A 207 -9.72 -23.50 11.13
CA ARG A 207 -9.20 -24.80 10.69
C ARG A 207 -8.02 -24.61 9.73
N LEU A 208 -8.06 -23.58 8.88
CA LEU A 208 -6.94 -23.21 8.03
C LEU A 208 -5.70 -22.82 8.87
N LEU A 209 -5.89 -21.96 9.88
CA LEU A 209 -4.82 -21.56 10.81
C LEU A 209 -4.24 -22.75 11.58
N ALA A 210 -5.07 -23.71 11.98
CA ALA A 210 -4.62 -24.92 12.66
C ALA A 210 -3.79 -25.86 11.74
N LEU A 211 -3.95 -25.76 10.42
CA LEU A 211 -3.17 -26.54 9.45
C LEU A 211 -1.81 -25.91 9.14
N VAL A 212 -1.62 -24.61 9.37
CA VAL A 212 -0.37 -23.88 9.05
C VAL A 212 0.86 -24.47 9.74
N PRO A 213 0.86 -24.79 11.05
CA PRO A 213 2.01 -25.42 11.71
C PRO A 213 2.38 -26.77 11.09
N GLY A 214 1.38 -27.59 10.75
CA GLY A 214 1.59 -28.87 10.09
C GLY A 214 2.22 -28.72 8.70
N MET A 215 1.73 -27.76 7.91
CA MET A 215 2.28 -27.43 6.59
C MET A 215 3.73 -26.93 6.69
N LEU A 216 4.05 -26.09 7.68
CA LEU A 216 5.42 -25.61 7.89
C LEU A 216 6.41 -26.74 8.20
N VAL A 217 5.98 -27.76 8.94
CA VAL A 217 6.86 -28.88 9.33
C VAL A 217 6.97 -29.92 8.21
N HIS A 218 5.88 -30.22 7.50
CA HIS A 218 5.80 -31.38 6.60
C HIS A 218 6.01 -31.03 5.13
N ASP A 219 5.75 -29.79 4.71
CA ASP A 219 5.94 -29.34 3.33
C ASP A 219 7.20 -28.47 3.20
N ARG A 220 8.30 -29.10 2.76
CA ARG A 220 9.58 -28.42 2.54
C ARG A 220 9.51 -27.32 1.48
N ASN A 221 8.65 -27.46 0.47
CA ASN A 221 8.49 -26.44 -0.56
C ASN A 221 7.77 -25.21 0.01
N PHE A 222 6.74 -25.44 0.83
CA PHE A 222 6.05 -24.37 1.53
C PHE A 222 6.97 -23.65 2.51
N LEU A 223 7.75 -24.38 3.32
CA LEU A 223 8.76 -23.78 4.21
C LEU A 223 9.74 -22.91 3.41
N ARG A 224 10.29 -23.43 2.31
CA ARG A 224 11.25 -22.69 1.47
C ARG A 224 10.63 -21.41 0.91
N LEU A 225 9.37 -21.46 0.47
CA LEU A 225 8.65 -20.27 0.00
C LEU A 225 8.47 -19.23 1.11
N ILE A 226 8.10 -19.66 2.32
CA ILE A 226 7.95 -18.78 3.48
C ILE A 226 9.29 -18.17 3.88
N THR A 227 10.38 -18.95 3.93
CA THR A 227 11.73 -18.46 4.22
C THR A 227 12.15 -17.39 3.20
N VAL A 228 11.99 -17.65 1.90
CA VAL A 228 12.31 -16.67 0.85
C VAL A 228 11.47 -15.40 1.02
N ARG A 229 10.18 -15.53 1.33
CA ARG A 229 9.31 -14.36 1.59
C ARG A 229 9.74 -13.56 2.82
N LEU A 230 10.15 -14.22 3.90
CA LEU A 230 10.66 -13.56 5.10
C LEU A 230 11.96 -12.81 4.81
N LEU A 231 12.91 -13.45 4.10
CA LEU A 231 14.16 -12.82 3.68
C LEU A 231 13.90 -11.60 2.77
N ASN A 232 12.96 -11.72 1.83
CA ASN A 232 12.55 -10.59 0.99
C ASN A 232 11.91 -9.46 1.81
N GLY A 233 11.15 -9.80 2.86
CA GLY A 233 10.60 -8.82 3.81
C GLY A 233 11.68 -8.03 4.54
N CYS A 234 12.80 -8.68 4.91
CA CYS A 234 13.94 -8.00 5.53
C CYS A 234 14.54 -6.92 4.61
N ILE A 235 14.61 -7.18 3.29
CA ILE A 235 15.07 -6.20 2.30
C ILE A 235 14.15 -4.97 2.28
N SER A 236 12.83 -5.19 2.33
CA SER A 236 11.86 -4.09 2.34
C SER A 236 11.99 -3.20 3.58
N VAL A 237 12.29 -3.77 4.75
CA VAL A 237 12.52 -3.00 5.98
C VAL A 237 13.79 -2.14 5.85
N ALA A 238 14.88 -2.69 5.30
CA ALA A 238 16.11 -1.95 5.08
C ALA A 238 15.89 -0.70 4.18
N GLY A 239 14.98 -0.79 3.21
CA GLY A 239 14.60 0.34 2.35
C GLY A 239 14.14 1.59 3.11
N ALA A 240 13.38 1.42 4.19
CA ALA A 240 12.90 2.54 5.02
C ALA A 240 14.04 3.23 5.78
N PHE A 241 15.13 2.52 6.08
CA PHE A 241 16.32 3.08 6.74
C PHE A 241 17.27 3.75 5.76
N TYR A 242 17.25 3.40 4.47
CA TYR A 242 18.10 4.07 3.47
C TYR A 242 17.74 5.54 3.29
N ILE A 243 16.45 5.88 3.25
CA ILE A 243 16.03 7.28 3.19
C ILE A 243 16.38 8.03 4.48
N LEU A 244 16.29 7.36 5.64
CA LEU A 244 16.65 7.94 6.93
C LEU A 244 18.15 8.24 7.02
N TYR A 245 18.99 7.31 6.56
CA TYR A 245 20.44 7.49 6.49
C TYR A 245 20.82 8.60 5.50
N ALA A 246 20.16 8.64 4.34
CA ALA A 246 20.35 9.67 3.33
C ALA A 246 20.06 11.08 3.90
N THR A 247 18.96 11.25 4.63
CA THR A 247 18.59 12.56 5.18
C THR A 247 19.40 12.95 6.41
N ARG A 248 19.63 12.02 7.36
CA ARG A 248 20.30 12.33 8.64
C ARG A 248 21.82 12.32 8.56
N THR A 249 22.40 11.39 7.81
CA THR A 249 23.87 11.19 7.80
C THR A 249 24.52 11.83 6.57
N LEU A 250 23.90 11.72 5.40
CA LEU A 250 24.43 12.31 4.17
C LEU A 250 23.99 13.77 3.96
N GLY A 251 23.08 14.28 4.80
CA GLY A 251 22.60 15.66 4.75
C GLY A 251 21.74 15.97 3.52
N LEU A 252 21.12 14.96 2.92
CA LEU A 252 20.21 15.16 1.78
C LEU A 252 18.89 15.78 2.26
N GLY A 253 18.37 16.75 1.51
CA GLY A 253 17.06 17.35 1.77
C GLY A 253 15.90 16.35 1.63
N SER A 254 14.73 16.71 2.15
CA SER A 254 13.50 15.91 2.02
C SER A 254 13.05 15.69 0.56
N ASP A 255 13.55 16.52 -0.37
CA ASP A 255 13.31 16.39 -1.80
C ASP A 255 13.93 15.12 -2.39
N ALA A 256 14.97 14.58 -1.76
CA ALA A 256 15.57 13.31 -2.13
C ALA A 256 14.53 12.18 -2.14
N ALA A 257 13.49 12.24 -1.30
CA ALA A 257 12.40 11.27 -1.33
C ALA A 257 11.81 11.07 -2.73
N GLY A 258 11.59 12.16 -3.49
CA GLY A 258 11.04 12.07 -4.85
C GLY A 258 12.01 11.44 -5.86
N LEU A 259 13.32 11.66 -5.70
CA LEU A 259 14.35 11.01 -6.50
C LEU A 259 14.40 9.50 -6.22
N PHE A 260 14.36 9.10 -4.95
CA PHE A 260 14.35 7.70 -4.55
C PHE A 260 13.09 6.99 -5.05
N VAL A 261 11.92 7.64 -5.00
CA VAL A 261 10.67 7.07 -5.53
C VAL A 261 10.80 6.84 -7.04
N SER A 262 11.30 7.83 -7.77
CA SER A 262 11.47 7.73 -9.22
C SER A 262 12.47 6.62 -9.60
N ALA A 263 13.60 6.55 -8.91
CA ALA A 263 14.62 5.52 -9.12
C ALA A 263 14.10 4.10 -8.80
N GLN A 264 13.34 3.95 -7.71
CA GLN A 264 12.71 2.68 -7.34
C GLN A 264 11.74 2.20 -8.43
N VAL A 265 10.93 3.10 -8.99
CA VAL A 265 10.01 2.77 -10.07
C VAL A 265 10.76 2.36 -11.33
N VAL A 266 11.80 3.10 -11.73
CA VAL A 266 12.63 2.74 -12.89
C VAL A 266 13.26 1.36 -12.71
N GLY A 267 13.85 1.09 -11.55
CA GLY A 267 14.42 -0.22 -11.24
C GLY A 267 13.40 -1.35 -11.34
N SER A 268 12.17 -1.12 -10.88
CA SER A 268 11.07 -2.11 -10.97
C SER A 268 10.58 -2.37 -12.39
N LEU A 269 10.75 -1.43 -13.31
CA LEU A 269 10.36 -1.57 -14.72
C LEU A 269 11.41 -2.31 -15.57
N THR A 270 12.68 -2.29 -15.14
CA THR A 270 13.80 -2.91 -15.86
C THR A 270 14.17 -4.31 -15.37
N ALA A 271 13.68 -4.71 -14.19
CA ALA A 271 13.92 -6.03 -13.57
C ALA A 271 12.97 -7.10 -14.10
#